data_AF-A0A1F5YAM4-F1
#
_entry.id   AF-A0A1F5YAM4-F1
#
_cell.length_a   1.000
_cell.length_b   1.000
_cell.length_c   1.000
_cell.angle_alpha   90.00
_cell.angle_beta   90.00
_cell.angle_gamma   90.00
#
_symmetry.space_group_name_H-M   'P 1'
#
loop_
_entity.id
_entity.type
_entity.pdbx_description
1 polymer ?
#
loop_
_entity_poly.entity_id
_entity_poly.type
_entity_poly.pdbx_seq_one_letter_code
_entity_poly.pdbx_strand_id
1 'polypeptide(L)'
;MVSGSALFTMNLYRPLRPASSDAHLVRVGRITTALIIVGGVLLSQVFNSVIVLLKYIWTLPVLFGASFWLSFLWRRVSRAAAWSAICFSLFCSFLLPVILPQFDSVAENPALLRGTAPADVEIRVGAAPEDVAAGLAIHEGQLITKMRRIQPVPLFFEQWEAVDHAAPDSPLRGRGKFRLWVWCFSGLGADFTRASTGTLEAAGYLADALLPFLILLLVSLFTPPVPKAALDRFFARVHTPVQRDSALDRKEVELSYANPGRFRSRLLFPGSNWEMQKPGRTDILGFLLACLVAAFIILLVFGVSALQWP
;
A
#
# COMPACT_ATOMS: atom_id res chain seq x y z
N MET A 1 0.63 -18.17 6.94
CA MET A 1 1.56 -18.88 7.86
C MET A 1 2.37 -19.94 7.12
N VAL A 2 1.71 -20.92 6.48
CA VAL A 2 2.37 -21.95 5.65
C VAL A 2 3.20 -21.36 4.50
N SER A 3 2.68 -20.34 3.82
CA SER A 3 3.44 -19.64 2.77
C SER A 3 4.69 -18.96 3.30
N GLY A 4 4.64 -18.40 4.52
CA GLY A 4 5.78 -17.73 5.15
C GLY A 4 6.87 -18.71 5.58
N SER A 5 6.50 -19.88 6.11
CA SER A 5 7.47 -20.92 6.45
C SER A 5 8.09 -21.57 5.22
N ALA A 6 7.33 -21.73 4.12
CA ALA A 6 7.86 -22.19 2.85
C ALA A 6 8.86 -21.19 2.23
N LEU A 7 8.56 -19.88 2.30
CA LEU A 7 9.49 -18.83 1.87
C LEU A 7 10.79 -18.87 2.67
N PHE A 8 10.71 -19.00 4.00
CA PHE A 8 11.89 -19.12 4.84
C PHE A 8 12.70 -20.37 4.51
N THR A 9 12.07 -21.54 4.42
CA THR A 9 12.79 -22.79 4.18
C THR A 9 13.45 -22.83 2.80
N MET A 10 12.74 -22.37 1.75
CA MET A 10 13.24 -22.46 0.38
C MET A 10 14.17 -21.33 -0.01
N ASN A 11 13.93 -20.10 0.46
CA ASN A 11 14.70 -18.93 0.03
C ASN A 11 15.81 -18.53 1.00
N LEU A 12 15.73 -18.94 2.28
CA LEU A 12 16.75 -18.59 3.28
C LEU A 12 17.48 -19.84 3.80
N TYR A 13 16.75 -20.85 4.28
CA TYR A 13 17.35 -22.01 4.93
C TYR A 13 18.07 -22.95 3.95
N ARG A 14 17.43 -23.32 2.83
CA ARG A 14 18.01 -24.25 1.85
C ARG A 14 19.28 -23.72 1.17
N PRO A 15 19.38 -22.43 0.79
CA PRO A 15 20.65 -21.87 0.31
C PRO A 15 21.77 -21.93 1.34
N LEU A 16 21.46 -21.77 2.64
CA LEU A 16 22.45 -21.88 3.73
C LEU A 16 22.81 -23.33 4.07
N ARG A 17 21.90 -24.28 3.84
CA ARG A 17 22.16 -25.73 4.00
C ARG A 17 21.65 -26.54 2.80
N PRO A 18 22.41 -26.55 1.68
CA PRO A 18 21.97 -27.18 0.43
C PRO A 18 21.74 -28.69 0.52
N ALA A 19 22.49 -29.39 1.38
CA ALA A 19 22.42 -30.84 1.56
C ALA A 19 21.26 -31.32 2.46
N SER A 20 20.30 -30.45 2.78
CA SER A 20 19.15 -30.79 3.61
C SER A 20 18.18 -31.72 2.87
N SER A 21 17.76 -32.81 3.50
CA SER A 21 16.72 -33.70 2.96
C SER A 21 15.33 -33.05 3.03
N ASP A 22 14.39 -33.50 2.19
CA ASP A 22 13.02 -32.95 2.17
C ASP A 22 12.31 -33.14 3.52
N ALA A 23 12.50 -34.28 4.17
CA ALA A 23 11.97 -34.52 5.52
C ALA A 23 12.52 -33.52 6.56
N HIS A 24 13.79 -33.14 6.42
CA HIS A 24 14.39 -32.10 7.27
C HIS A 24 13.78 -30.73 6.99
N LEU A 25 13.62 -30.34 5.71
CA LEU A 25 13.00 -29.07 5.33
C LEU A 25 11.56 -28.96 5.82
N VAL A 26 10.78 -30.05 5.80
CA VAL A 26 9.42 -30.08 6.36
C VAL A 26 9.44 -29.86 7.87
N ARG A 27 10.37 -30.47 8.62
CA ARG A 27 10.50 -30.24 10.07
C ARG A 27 10.86 -28.80 10.38
N VAL A 28 11.83 -28.23 9.66
CA VAL A 28 12.19 -26.81 9.81
C VAL A 28 10.99 -25.93 9.49
N GLY A 29 10.26 -26.22 8.41
CA GLY A 29 9.05 -25.48 8.04
C GLY A 29 7.96 -25.51 9.12
N ARG A 30 7.76 -26.63 9.81
CA ARG A 30 6.84 -26.74 10.96
C ARG A 30 7.30 -25.89 12.14
N ILE A 31 8.60 -25.94 12.48
CA ILE A 31 9.18 -25.11 13.56
C ILE A 31 9.01 -23.63 13.23
N THR A 32 9.38 -23.21 12.01
CA THR A 32 9.19 -21.83 11.55
C THR A 32 7.72 -21.43 11.58
N THR A 33 6.80 -22.32 11.22
CA THR A 33 5.35 -22.04 11.31
C THR A 33 4.93 -21.76 12.75
N ALA A 34 5.34 -22.61 13.70
CA ALA A 34 5.06 -22.41 15.12
C ALA A 34 5.64 -21.08 15.64
N LEU A 35 6.88 -20.75 15.26
CA LEU A 35 7.51 -19.48 15.62
C LEU A 35 6.76 -18.26 15.06
N ILE A 36 6.28 -18.33 13.82
CA ILE A 36 5.45 -17.25 13.24
C ILE A 36 4.11 -17.13 13.99
N ILE A 37 3.49 -18.24 14.45
CA ILE A 37 2.27 -18.20 15.28
C ILE A 37 2.55 -17.48 16.59
N VAL A 38 3.56 -17.92 17.32
CA VAL A 38 3.92 -17.31 18.60
C VAL A 38 4.25 -15.83 18.42
N GLY A 39 5.07 -15.48 17.42
CA GLY A 39 5.39 -14.09 17.10
C GLY A 39 4.16 -13.26 16.74
N GLY A 40 3.22 -13.81 15.98
CA GLY A 40 1.96 -13.14 15.65
C GLY A 40 1.07 -12.89 16.86
N VAL A 41 0.96 -13.88 17.76
CA VAL A 41 0.19 -13.76 19.02
C VAL A 41 0.83 -12.76 19.97
N LEU A 42 2.16 -12.72 20.06
CA LEU A 42 2.86 -11.71 20.86
C LEU A 42 2.68 -10.31 20.26
N LEU A 43 2.80 -10.19 18.93
CA LEU A 43 2.63 -8.91 18.25
C LEU A 43 1.18 -8.40 18.35
N SER A 44 0.18 -9.28 18.41
CA SER A 44 -1.22 -8.84 18.58
C SER A 44 -1.48 -8.19 19.92
N GLN A 45 -0.65 -8.42 20.95
CA GLN A 45 -0.74 -7.72 22.24
C GLN A 45 -0.28 -6.25 22.16
N VAL A 46 0.45 -5.88 21.10
CA VAL A 46 0.98 -4.51 20.92
C VAL A 46 -0.01 -3.61 20.19
N PHE A 47 -0.87 -4.18 19.33
CA PHE A 47 -1.79 -3.42 18.51
C PHE A 47 -3.21 -3.45 19.09
N ASN A 48 -3.69 -2.32 19.60
CA ASN A 48 -5.04 -2.16 20.14
C ASN A 48 -6.11 -1.86 19.06
N SER A 49 -5.71 -1.76 17.78
CA SER A 49 -6.61 -1.39 16.69
C SER A 49 -6.27 -2.13 15.40
N VAL A 50 -7.28 -2.79 14.83
CA VAL A 50 -7.20 -3.45 13.52
C VAL A 50 -6.87 -2.44 12.42
N ILE A 51 -7.39 -1.21 12.52
CA ILE A 51 -7.13 -0.16 11.52
C ILE A 51 -5.65 0.21 11.52
N VAL A 52 -5.04 0.36 12.70
CA VAL A 52 -3.61 0.65 12.82
C VAL A 52 -2.80 -0.51 12.20
N LEU A 53 -3.15 -1.76 12.52
CA LEU A 53 -2.48 -2.93 11.96
C LEU A 53 -2.58 -2.97 10.42
N LEU A 54 -3.75 -2.68 9.85
CA LEU A 54 -3.95 -2.61 8.40
C LEU A 54 -3.05 -1.55 7.73
N LYS A 55 -2.93 -0.36 8.35
CA LYS A 55 -2.02 0.69 7.85
C LYS A 55 -0.58 0.20 7.78
N TYR A 56 -0.11 -0.60 8.75
CA TYR A 56 1.24 -1.17 8.72
C TYR A 56 1.39 -2.29 7.69
N ILE A 57 0.39 -3.17 7.55
CA ILE A 57 0.42 -4.26 6.57
C ILE A 57 0.57 -3.72 5.15
N TRP A 58 -0.08 -2.61 4.82
CA TRP A 58 0.03 -2.00 3.49
C TRP A 58 1.36 -1.27 3.25
N THR A 59 2.04 -0.80 4.31
CA THR A 59 3.34 -0.13 4.14
C THR A 59 4.42 -1.07 3.61
N LEU A 60 4.42 -2.35 3.99
CA LEU A 60 5.50 -3.28 3.58
C LEU A 60 5.51 -3.58 2.06
N PRO A 61 4.39 -3.90 1.39
CA PRO A 61 4.37 -4.07 -0.05
C PRO A 61 4.76 -2.81 -0.84
N VAL A 62 4.43 -1.62 -0.31
CA VAL A 62 4.77 -0.33 -0.95
C VAL A 62 6.29 -0.19 -1.14
N LEU A 63 7.10 -0.73 -0.23
CA LEU A 63 8.57 -0.69 -0.34
C LEU A 63 9.12 -1.33 -1.61
N PHE A 64 8.46 -2.38 -2.10
CA PHE A 64 8.90 -3.17 -3.25
C PHE A 64 8.04 -2.96 -4.48
N GLY A 65 6.84 -2.38 -4.33
CA GLY A 65 5.83 -2.27 -5.37
C GLY A 65 6.36 -1.62 -6.65
N ALA A 66 6.99 -0.46 -6.53
CA ALA A 66 7.52 0.26 -7.70
C ALA A 66 8.58 -0.54 -8.46
N SER A 67 9.56 -1.09 -7.73
CA SER A 67 10.63 -1.92 -8.29
C SER A 67 10.07 -3.18 -8.95
N PHE A 68 9.08 -3.84 -8.32
CA PHE A 68 8.41 -5.01 -8.88
C PHE A 68 7.66 -4.67 -10.17
N TRP A 69 6.72 -3.72 -10.14
CA TRP A 69 5.86 -3.39 -11.27
C TRP A 69 6.65 -2.87 -12.46
N LEU A 70 7.56 -1.91 -12.25
CA LEU A 70 8.30 -1.32 -13.37
C LEU A 70 9.30 -2.31 -13.99
N SER A 71 9.79 -3.31 -13.24
CA SER A 71 10.65 -4.37 -13.79
C SER A 71 9.95 -5.27 -14.82
N PHE A 72 8.62 -5.42 -14.76
CA PHE A 72 7.84 -6.13 -15.78
C PHE A 72 7.45 -5.26 -16.97
N LEU A 73 7.53 -3.94 -16.83
CA LEU A 73 7.04 -3.00 -17.84
C LEU A 73 8.18 -2.32 -18.61
N TRP A 74 9.38 -2.25 -18.03
CA TRP A 74 10.50 -1.50 -18.60
C TRP A 74 11.83 -2.23 -18.46
N ARG A 75 12.44 -2.56 -19.59
CA ARG A 75 13.68 -3.35 -19.69
C ARG A 75 14.89 -2.71 -19.02
N ARG A 76 14.88 -1.38 -18.85
CA ARG A 76 16.04 -0.63 -18.39
C ARG A 76 16.22 -0.65 -16.87
N VAL A 77 15.21 -1.09 -16.10
CA VAL A 77 15.29 -1.12 -14.63
C VAL A 77 16.57 -1.84 -14.20
N SER A 78 17.47 -1.08 -13.57
CA SER A 78 18.77 -1.58 -13.16
C SER A 78 18.72 -2.06 -11.71
N ARG A 79 19.68 -2.91 -11.33
CA ARG A 79 19.82 -3.36 -9.94
C ARG A 79 20.03 -2.19 -8.98
N ALA A 80 20.85 -1.21 -9.37
CA ALA A 80 21.12 -0.03 -8.57
C ALA A 80 19.85 0.80 -8.37
N ALA A 81 19.08 1.04 -9.43
CA ALA A 81 17.81 1.75 -9.35
C ALA A 81 16.83 1.06 -8.40
N ALA A 82 16.66 -0.26 -8.53
CA ALA A 82 15.76 -1.04 -7.68
C ALA A 82 16.10 -0.91 -6.19
N TRP A 83 17.39 -1.01 -5.84
CA TRP A 83 17.83 -0.80 -4.45
C TRP A 83 17.68 0.65 -3.99
N SER A 84 17.96 1.64 -4.83
CA SER A 84 17.75 3.05 -4.50
C SER A 84 16.27 3.33 -4.18
N ALA A 85 15.33 2.82 -4.98
CA ALA A 85 13.91 3.00 -4.75
C ALA A 85 13.42 2.27 -3.49
N ILE A 86 13.90 1.04 -3.24
CA ILE A 86 13.58 0.28 -2.02
C ILE A 86 14.11 0.99 -0.78
N CYS A 87 15.38 1.41 -0.78
CA CYS A 87 15.99 2.13 0.32
C CYS A 87 15.25 3.44 0.58
N PHE A 88 14.97 4.22 -0.46
CA PHE A 88 14.20 5.46 -0.33
C PHE A 88 12.83 5.20 0.32
N SER A 89 12.08 4.22 -0.17
CA SER A 89 10.77 3.88 0.40
C SER A 89 10.89 3.40 1.85
N LEU A 90 11.93 2.61 2.15
CA LEU A 90 12.19 2.15 3.52
C LEU A 90 12.46 3.33 4.46
N PHE A 91 13.28 4.29 4.04
CA PHE A 91 13.59 5.46 4.85
C PHE A 91 12.41 6.41 4.98
N CYS A 92 11.79 6.82 3.87
CA CYS A 92 10.78 7.87 3.86
C CYS A 92 9.38 7.39 4.24
N SER A 93 9.01 6.15 3.93
CA SER A 93 7.66 5.63 4.18
C SER A 93 7.56 4.79 5.46
N PHE A 94 8.70 4.35 6.02
CA PHE A 94 8.72 3.50 7.21
C PHE A 94 9.63 4.03 8.34
N LEU A 95 10.95 4.10 8.12
CA LEU A 95 11.90 4.42 9.20
C LEU A 95 11.69 5.84 9.74
N LEU A 96 11.74 6.87 8.90
CA LEU A 96 11.57 8.26 9.35
C LEU A 96 10.18 8.49 9.98
N PRO A 97 9.06 8.07 9.38
CA PRO A 97 7.74 8.20 10.01
C PRO A 97 7.62 7.58 11.40
N VAL A 98 8.29 6.45 11.64
CA VAL A 98 8.21 5.73 12.93
C VAL A 98 9.22 6.26 13.95
N ILE A 99 10.42 6.64 13.49
CA ILE A 99 11.54 7.05 14.35
C ILE A 99 11.43 8.52 14.75
N LEU A 100 11.04 9.42 13.85
CA LEU A 100 11.00 10.87 14.14
C LEU A 100 10.17 11.21 15.39
N PRO A 101 8.95 10.66 15.60
CA PRO A 101 8.15 10.91 16.80
C PRO A 101 8.73 10.37 18.11
N GLN A 102 9.78 9.54 18.06
CA GLN A 102 10.43 9.02 19.27
C GLN A 102 11.34 10.07 19.93
N PHE A 103 11.72 11.12 19.19
CA PHE A 103 12.52 12.22 19.73
C PHE A 103 11.63 13.34 20.26
N ASP A 104 11.86 13.75 21.50
CA ASP A 104 11.11 14.84 22.16
C ASP A 104 11.20 16.15 21.36
N SER A 105 12.38 16.42 20.78
CA SER A 105 12.65 17.59 19.92
C SER A 105 11.77 17.67 18.67
N VAL A 106 11.15 16.56 18.27
CA VAL A 106 10.20 16.49 17.16
C VAL A 106 8.78 16.41 17.70
N ALA A 107 8.53 15.49 18.63
CA ALA A 107 7.19 15.20 19.14
C ALA A 107 6.56 16.36 19.91
N GLU A 108 7.36 17.18 20.59
CA GLU A 108 6.88 18.32 21.39
C GLU A 108 7.15 19.67 20.71
N ASN A 109 7.63 19.66 19.46
CA ASN A 109 7.99 20.87 18.75
C ASN A 109 6.75 21.70 18.37
N PRO A 110 6.59 22.95 18.87
CA PRO A 110 5.43 23.78 18.58
C PRO A 110 5.23 24.05 17.09
N ALA A 111 6.30 24.07 16.29
CA ALA A 111 6.22 24.26 14.84
C ALA A 111 5.62 23.03 14.12
N LEU A 112 5.72 21.84 14.72
CA LEU A 112 5.20 20.59 14.17
C LEU A 112 3.85 20.18 14.79
N LEU A 113 3.48 20.74 15.94
CA LEU A 113 2.18 20.59 16.58
C LEU A 113 1.12 21.50 15.94
N ARG A 114 1.03 21.46 14.60
CA ARG A 114 0.03 22.21 13.82
C ARG A 114 -1.14 21.31 13.44
N GLY A 115 -2.34 21.86 13.49
CA GLY A 115 -3.56 21.16 13.10
C GLY A 115 -4.37 21.94 12.09
N THR A 116 -5.41 21.29 11.59
CA THR A 116 -6.40 21.91 10.74
C THR A 116 -7.22 22.96 11.51
N ALA A 117 -7.79 23.92 10.79
CA ALA A 117 -8.72 24.86 11.38
C ALA A 117 -9.99 24.12 11.82
N PRO A 118 -10.55 24.44 13.00
CA PRO A 118 -11.86 23.93 13.38
C PRO A 118 -12.88 24.42 12.35
N ALA A 119 -13.72 23.50 11.88
CA ALA A 119 -14.75 23.80 10.91
C ALA A 119 -16.10 23.32 11.44
N ASP A 120 -17.09 24.19 11.44
CA ASP A 120 -18.48 23.81 11.71
C ASP A 120 -19.08 23.34 10.39
N VAL A 121 -19.34 22.04 10.30
CA VAL A 121 -19.87 21.42 9.10
C VAL A 121 -21.31 21.00 9.33
N GLU A 122 -22.14 21.36 8.36
CA GLU A 122 -23.54 20.96 8.31
C GLU A 122 -23.62 19.49 7.86
N ILE A 123 -24.07 18.60 8.75
CA ILE A 123 -24.26 17.18 8.44
C ILE A 123 -25.74 16.83 8.46
N ARG A 124 -26.16 16.03 7.48
CA ARG A 124 -27.49 15.42 7.48
C ARG A 124 -27.39 14.06 8.12
N VAL A 125 -28.05 13.90 9.26
CA VAL A 125 -28.06 12.67 10.05
C VAL A 125 -29.50 12.30 10.38
N GLY A 126 -29.76 11.00 10.52
CA GLY A 126 -31.04 10.54 11.06
C GLY A 126 -31.20 11.04 12.48
N ALA A 127 -32.39 11.55 12.81
CA ALA A 127 -32.72 12.05 14.13
C ALA A 127 -32.56 10.95 15.19
N ALA A 128 -31.83 11.25 16.25
CA ALA A 128 -31.75 10.41 17.43
C ALA A 128 -33.02 10.58 18.28
N PRO A 129 -33.29 9.66 19.24
CA PRO A 129 -34.42 9.79 20.18
C PRO A 129 -34.44 11.15 20.89
N GLU A 130 -33.24 11.65 21.23
CA GLU A 130 -33.02 12.95 21.87
C GLU A 130 -33.47 14.13 20.98
N ASP A 131 -33.35 14.02 19.66
CA ASP A 131 -33.75 15.06 18.71
C ASP A 131 -35.26 15.12 18.55
N VAL A 132 -35.92 13.96 18.61
CA VAL A 132 -37.38 13.87 18.60
C VAL A 132 -37.93 14.42 19.91
N ALA A 133 -37.33 14.07 21.04
CA ALA A 133 -37.69 14.60 22.35
C ALA A 133 -37.48 16.13 22.45
N ALA A 134 -36.49 16.67 21.75
CA ALA A 134 -36.23 18.10 21.65
C ALA A 134 -37.10 18.83 20.61
N GLY A 135 -37.99 18.12 19.90
CA GLY A 135 -38.86 18.69 18.87
C GLY A 135 -38.15 19.09 17.57
N LEU A 136 -36.89 18.67 17.39
CA LEU A 136 -36.09 18.93 16.19
C LEU A 136 -36.43 17.95 15.05
N ALA A 137 -37.11 16.84 15.37
CA ALA A 137 -37.58 15.83 14.43
C ALA A 137 -38.97 15.30 14.84
N ILE A 138 -39.72 14.78 13.88
CA ILE A 138 -41.05 14.21 14.07
C ILE A 138 -40.95 12.73 14.47
N HIS A 139 -39.95 12.00 13.95
CA HIS A 139 -39.70 10.60 14.28
C HIS A 139 -38.20 10.27 14.22
N GLU A 140 -37.79 9.22 14.93
CA GLU A 140 -36.42 8.72 14.91
C GLU A 140 -36.02 8.32 13.49
N GLY A 141 -34.78 8.63 13.10
CA GLY A 141 -34.27 8.39 11.74
C GLY A 141 -34.67 9.44 10.70
N GLN A 142 -35.55 10.40 11.02
CA GLN A 142 -35.82 11.52 10.11
C GLN A 142 -34.53 12.29 9.82
N LEU A 143 -34.20 12.51 8.55
CA LEU A 143 -33.01 13.27 8.18
C LEU A 143 -33.15 14.73 8.62
N ILE A 144 -32.39 15.09 9.66
CA ILE A 144 -32.28 16.44 10.17
C ILE A 144 -30.88 16.97 9.91
N THR A 145 -30.80 18.29 9.87
CA THR A 145 -29.57 18.98 9.54
C THR A 145 -28.97 19.55 10.83
N LYS A 146 -27.78 19.08 11.19
CA LYS A 146 -27.10 19.47 12.42
C LYS A 146 -25.76 20.11 12.10
N MET A 147 -25.44 21.18 12.82
CA MET A 147 -24.09 21.73 12.84
C MET A 147 -23.22 20.85 13.74
N ARG A 148 -22.19 20.23 13.15
CA ARG A 148 -21.18 19.49 13.91
C ARG A 148 -19.84 20.20 13.79
N ARG A 149 -19.29 20.62 14.93
CA ARG A 149 -17.93 21.14 15.00
C ARG A 149 -16.94 19.99 14.81
N ILE A 150 -16.18 20.03 13.72
CA ILE A 150 -15.07 19.11 13.49
C ILE A 150 -13.88 19.60 14.30
N GLN A 151 -13.38 18.74 15.18
CA GLN A 151 -12.19 19.05 15.98
C GLN A 151 -10.95 19.12 15.08
N PRO A 152 -9.98 20.00 15.39
CA PRO A 152 -8.71 20.08 14.68
C PRO A 152 -8.02 18.72 14.58
N VAL A 153 -7.54 18.40 13.39
CA VAL A 153 -6.77 17.17 13.11
C VAL A 153 -5.29 17.52 13.02
N PRO A 154 -4.39 16.75 13.64
CA PRO A 154 -2.95 16.96 13.50
C PRO A 154 -2.49 16.86 12.05
N LEU A 155 -1.71 17.83 11.56
CA LEU A 155 -1.21 17.85 10.18
C LEU A 155 -0.03 16.91 9.96
N PHE A 156 0.91 16.85 10.92
CA PHE A 156 2.18 16.14 10.76
C PHE A 156 2.29 14.87 11.61
N PHE A 157 1.33 14.62 12.49
CA PHE A 157 1.26 13.41 13.31
C PHE A 157 -0.06 12.68 13.03
N GLU A 158 -0.19 11.44 13.49
CA GLU A 158 -1.49 10.75 13.44
C GLU A 158 -2.44 11.29 14.51
N GLN A 159 -1.90 11.60 15.70
CA GLN A 159 -2.66 12.01 16.87
C GLN A 159 -1.86 13.00 17.72
N TRP A 160 -2.56 13.79 18.53
CA TRP A 160 -1.99 14.51 19.67
C TRP A 160 -2.40 13.82 20.96
N GLU A 161 -1.50 13.81 21.93
CA GLU A 161 -1.74 13.31 23.29
C GLU A 161 -1.26 14.37 24.29
N ALA A 162 -2.01 14.59 25.36
CA ALA A 162 -1.55 15.41 26.48
C ALA A 162 -0.38 14.70 27.18
N VAL A 163 0.67 15.45 27.56
CA VAL A 163 1.82 14.89 28.31
C VAL A 163 1.38 14.42 29.71
N ASP A 164 0.40 15.11 30.30
CA ASP A 164 -0.22 14.78 31.59
C ASP A 164 -1.75 14.84 31.44
N HIS A 165 -2.39 13.67 31.47
CA HIS A 165 -3.85 13.53 31.34
C HIS A 165 -4.62 14.07 32.56
N ALA A 166 -3.95 14.30 33.70
CA ALA A 166 -4.57 14.84 34.91
C ALA A 166 -4.64 16.38 34.91
N ALA A 167 -3.84 17.05 34.06
CA ALA A 167 -3.77 18.51 33.98
C ALA A 167 -4.53 19.03 32.73
N PRO A 168 -5.57 19.88 32.90
CA PRO A 168 -6.40 20.38 31.78
C PRO A 168 -5.63 21.14 30.69
N ASP A 169 -4.52 21.80 31.05
CA ASP A 169 -3.68 22.62 30.15
C ASP A 169 -2.33 21.97 29.84
N SER A 170 -2.24 20.63 29.92
CA SER A 170 -1.00 19.93 29.65
C SER A 170 -0.51 20.16 28.22
N PRO A 171 0.81 20.37 28.01
CA PRO A 171 1.36 20.50 26.67
C PRO A 171 1.03 19.27 25.82
N LEU A 172 0.73 19.51 24.56
CA LEU A 172 0.44 18.46 23.59
C LEU A 172 1.73 17.84 23.06
N ARG A 173 1.68 16.54 22.78
CA ARG A 173 2.74 15.77 22.15
C ARG A 173 2.20 15.01 20.95
N GLY A 174 2.95 15.02 19.85
CA GLY A 174 2.67 14.26 18.65
C GLY A 174 2.87 12.76 18.86
N ARG A 175 1.89 11.95 18.45
CA ARG A 175 1.89 10.49 18.56
C ARG A 175 1.53 9.81 17.23
N GLY A 176 1.90 8.54 17.14
CA GLY A 176 1.75 7.72 15.93
C GLY A 176 2.78 8.07 14.87
N LYS A 177 2.52 7.70 13.61
CA LYS A 177 3.45 7.95 12.50
C LYS A 177 3.56 9.45 12.18
N PHE A 178 4.77 9.92 11.93
CA PHE A 178 5.01 11.24 11.36
C PHE A 178 4.63 11.25 9.88
N ARG A 179 3.77 12.19 9.47
CA ARG A 179 3.31 12.41 8.10
C ARG A 179 4.36 13.18 7.30
N LEU A 180 5.49 12.53 7.03
CA LEU A 180 6.67 13.13 6.40
C LEU A 180 6.32 13.92 5.13
N TRP A 181 5.49 13.34 4.25
CA TRP A 181 5.14 13.98 2.99
C TRP A 181 4.25 15.19 3.15
N VAL A 182 3.31 15.18 4.09
CA VAL A 182 2.50 16.37 4.39
C VAL A 182 3.40 17.50 4.88
N TRP A 183 4.37 17.20 5.75
CA TRP A 183 5.37 18.17 6.19
C TRP A 183 6.21 18.72 5.03
N CYS A 184 6.72 17.86 4.15
CA CYS A 184 7.45 18.29 2.95
C CYS A 184 6.59 19.17 2.04
N PHE A 185 5.35 18.79 1.76
CA PHE A 185 4.45 19.55 0.91
C PHE A 185 4.05 20.89 1.51
N SER A 186 3.80 20.95 2.83
CA SER A 186 3.59 22.22 3.53
C SER A 186 4.82 23.13 3.45
N GLY A 187 6.03 22.57 3.54
CA GLY A 187 7.27 23.32 3.33
C GLY A 187 7.44 23.86 1.91
N LEU A 188 6.83 23.19 0.92
CA LEU A 188 6.77 23.64 -0.47
C LEU A 188 5.58 24.60 -0.76
N GLY A 189 4.79 24.94 0.26
CA GLY A 189 3.68 25.90 0.16
C GLY A 189 2.29 25.28 -0.05
N ALA A 190 2.14 23.96 0.05
CA ALA A 190 0.82 23.32 0.00
C ALA A 190 0.02 23.60 1.30
N ASP A 191 -1.20 24.09 1.14
CA ASP A 191 -2.10 24.39 2.26
C ASP A 191 -2.99 23.19 2.62
N PHE A 192 -2.83 22.69 3.85
CA PHE A 192 -3.64 21.61 4.41
C PHE A 192 -4.53 22.07 5.58
N THR A 193 -4.69 23.38 5.80
CA THR A 193 -5.46 23.92 6.94
C THR A 193 -6.92 23.44 6.99
N ARG A 194 -7.51 23.08 5.84
CA ARG A 194 -8.88 22.53 5.75
C ARG A 194 -8.93 21.07 5.30
N ALA A 195 -7.79 20.37 5.34
CA ALA A 195 -7.71 18.99 4.90
C ALA A 195 -8.44 18.05 5.87
N SER A 196 -9.08 17.01 5.33
CA SER A 196 -9.57 15.91 6.15
C SER A 196 -8.43 14.94 6.50
N THR A 197 -8.59 14.09 7.52
CA THR A 197 -7.65 12.99 7.80
C THR A 197 -7.41 12.14 6.55
N GLY A 198 -8.46 11.83 5.79
CA GLY A 198 -8.34 11.06 4.56
C GLY A 198 -7.50 11.76 3.48
N THR A 199 -7.62 13.09 3.35
CA THR A 199 -6.82 13.88 2.42
C THR A 199 -5.34 13.88 2.80
N LEU A 200 -5.03 14.00 4.10
CA LEU A 200 -3.66 13.93 4.61
C LEU A 200 -3.01 12.57 4.37
N GLU A 201 -3.75 11.48 4.62
CA GLU A 201 -3.28 10.12 4.32
C GLU A 201 -3.08 9.91 2.82
N ALA A 202 -4.05 10.35 2.01
CA ALA A 202 -3.98 10.21 0.55
C ALA A 202 -2.79 10.95 -0.04
N ALA A 203 -2.48 12.17 0.44
CA ALA A 203 -1.30 12.91 0.01
C ALA A 203 0.00 12.15 0.31
N GLY A 204 0.11 11.55 1.50
CA GLY A 204 1.25 10.71 1.88
C GLY A 204 1.38 9.48 0.98
N TYR A 205 0.29 8.73 0.82
CA TYR A 205 0.28 7.54 -0.03
C TYR A 205 0.55 7.84 -1.50
N LEU A 206 0.11 8.99 -2.01
CA LEU A 206 0.40 9.41 -3.38
C LEU A 206 1.91 9.61 -3.57
N ALA A 207 2.59 10.26 -2.62
CA ALA A 207 4.03 10.46 -2.68
C ALA A 207 4.78 9.13 -2.58
N ASP A 208 4.39 8.27 -1.64
CA ASP A 208 4.93 6.92 -1.49
C ASP A 208 4.70 6.06 -2.74
N ALA A 209 3.59 6.28 -3.45
CA ALA A 209 3.27 5.56 -4.68
C ALA A 209 4.06 6.07 -5.88
N LEU A 210 4.34 7.37 -6.00
CA LEU A 210 4.93 7.97 -7.21
C LEU A 210 6.44 8.18 -7.12
N LEU A 211 6.96 8.65 -5.99
CA LEU A 211 8.37 9.02 -5.85
C LEU A 211 9.32 7.83 -6.04
N PRO A 212 9.02 6.61 -5.55
CA PRO A 212 9.86 5.45 -5.84
C PRO A 212 9.95 5.13 -7.33
N PHE A 213 8.88 5.29 -8.12
CA PHE A 213 8.96 5.13 -9.58
C PHE A 213 9.82 6.21 -10.23
N LEU A 214 9.71 7.46 -9.77
CA LEU A 214 10.55 8.54 -10.28
C LEU A 214 12.03 8.26 -10.01
N ILE A 215 12.37 7.85 -8.79
CA ILE A 215 13.74 7.45 -8.42
C ILE A 215 14.20 6.26 -9.27
N LEU A 216 13.34 5.25 -9.43
CA LEU A 216 13.65 4.08 -10.24
C LEU A 216 13.96 4.48 -11.69
N LEU A 217 13.14 5.36 -12.28
CA LEU A 217 13.32 5.84 -13.64
C LEU A 217 14.61 6.63 -13.77
N LEU A 218 14.82 7.65 -12.92
CA LEU A 218 15.99 8.52 -12.99
C LEU A 218 17.30 7.73 -12.77
N VAL A 219 17.40 6.95 -11.69
CA VAL A 219 18.62 6.19 -11.40
C VAL A 219 18.89 5.15 -12.49
N SER A 220 17.86 4.52 -13.06
CA SER A 220 17.98 3.58 -14.18
C SER A 220 18.49 4.24 -15.47
N LEU A 221 18.21 5.53 -15.69
CA LEU A 221 18.78 6.27 -16.82
C LEU A 221 20.30 6.48 -16.67
N PHE A 222 20.81 6.59 -15.44
CA PHE A 222 22.24 6.84 -15.18
C PHE A 222 23.04 5.59 -14.79
N THR A 223 22.41 4.41 -14.76
CA THR A 223 23.08 3.16 -14.36
C THR A 223 23.05 2.13 -15.49
N PRO A 224 24.05 1.23 -15.56
CA PRO A 224 24.11 0.24 -16.62
C PRO A 224 22.90 -0.72 -16.53
N PRO A 225 22.24 -1.02 -17.66
CA PRO A 225 21.12 -1.97 -17.68
C PRO A 225 21.62 -3.40 -17.42
N VAL A 226 20.69 -4.26 -17.03
CA VAL A 226 20.96 -5.70 -16.91
C VAL A 226 21.37 -6.28 -18.28
N PRO A 227 22.30 -7.27 -18.35
CA PRO A 227 22.73 -7.85 -19.61
C PRO A 227 21.56 -8.32 -20.49
N LYS A 228 21.63 -7.98 -21.78
CA LYS A 228 20.56 -8.22 -22.75
C LYS A 228 20.07 -9.67 -22.76
N ALA A 229 20.98 -10.64 -22.70
CA ALA A 229 20.62 -12.07 -22.71
C ALA A 229 19.73 -12.48 -21.53
N ALA A 230 19.96 -11.92 -20.33
CA ALA A 230 19.13 -12.19 -19.17
C ALA A 230 17.75 -11.53 -19.30
N LEU A 231 17.70 -10.29 -19.82
CA LEU A 231 16.45 -9.58 -20.08
C LEU A 231 15.61 -10.27 -21.15
N ASP A 232 16.24 -10.66 -22.27
CA ASP A 232 15.58 -11.39 -23.36
C ASP A 232 14.98 -12.70 -22.84
N ARG A 233 15.72 -13.46 -22.05
CA ARG A 233 15.21 -14.70 -21.44
C ARG A 233 14.04 -14.42 -20.50
N PHE A 234 14.13 -13.40 -19.65
CA PHE A 234 13.06 -13.04 -18.72
C PHE A 234 11.78 -12.62 -19.45
N PHE A 235 11.86 -11.65 -20.36
CA PHE A 235 10.70 -11.14 -21.09
C PHE A 235 10.13 -12.16 -22.08
N ALA A 236 10.97 -12.99 -22.70
CA ALA A 236 10.49 -14.11 -23.52
C ALA A 236 9.58 -15.04 -22.69
N ARG A 237 9.96 -15.35 -21.44
CA ARG A 237 9.14 -16.17 -20.55
C ARG A 237 7.86 -15.46 -20.13
N VAL A 238 7.96 -14.20 -19.69
CA VAL A 238 6.81 -13.39 -19.24
C VAL A 238 5.74 -13.26 -20.33
N HIS A 239 6.18 -13.08 -21.58
CA HIS A 239 5.27 -12.88 -22.71
C HIS A 239 4.74 -14.16 -23.33
N THR A 240 5.31 -15.32 -22.98
CA THR A 240 4.84 -16.61 -23.52
C THR A 240 3.54 -17.00 -22.84
N PRO A 241 2.43 -17.17 -23.59
CA PRO A 241 1.16 -17.61 -23.02
C PRO A 241 1.28 -19.01 -22.42
N VAL A 242 0.79 -19.16 -21.19
CA VAL A 242 0.79 -20.44 -20.47
C VAL A 242 -0.10 -21.45 -21.18
N GLN A 243 0.40 -22.67 -21.39
CA GLN A 243 -0.36 -23.78 -21.95
C GLN A 243 -0.94 -24.66 -20.86
N ARG A 244 -2.06 -25.34 -21.17
CA ARG A 244 -2.72 -26.27 -20.23
C ARG A 244 -1.86 -27.51 -19.95
N ASP A 245 -1.16 -28.00 -20.97
CA ASP A 245 -0.27 -29.15 -20.88
C ASP A 245 1.17 -28.71 -20.56
N SER A 246 1.79 -29.39 -19.59
CA SER A 246 3.13 -29.04 -19.10
C SER A 246 4.24 -29.26 -20.15
N ALA A 247 4.13 -30.31 -20.98
CA ALA A 247 5.12 -30.58 -22.02
C ALA A 247 5.02 -29.55 -23.15
N LEU A 248 3.79 -29.18 -23.53
CA LEU A 248 3.55 -28.10 -24.50
C LEU A 248 4.00 -26.73 -23.97
N ASP A 249 3.72 -26.42 -22.71
CA ASP A 249 4.15 -25.17 -22.07
C ASP A 249 5.67 -25.01 -22.12
N ARG A 250 6.39 -26.08 -21.74
CA ARG A 250 7.85 -26.12 -21.81
C ARG A 250 8.36 -25.88 -23.23
N LYS A 251 7.74 -26.53 -24.21
CA LYS A 251 8.10 -26.37 -25.63
C LYS A 251 7.90 -24.92 -26.10
N GLU A 252 6.77 -24.31 -25.75
CA GLU A 252 6.48 -22.91 -26.12
C GLU A 252 7.48 -21.93 -25.49
N VAL A 253 7.86 -22.15 -24.24
CA VAL A 253 8.88 -21.33 -23.57
C VAL A 253 10.25 -21.49 -24.22
N GLU A 254 10.67 -22.71 -24.57
CA GLU A 254 11.94 -22.95 -25.28
C GLU A 254 11.96 -22.29 -26.67
N LEU A 255 10.84 -22.32 -27.40
CA LEU A 255 10.70 -21.59 -28.67
C LEU A 255 10.88 -20.09 -28.48
N SER A 256 10.32 -19.53 -27.41
CA SER A 256 10.49 -18.12 -27.07
C SER A 256 11.91 -17.78 -26.60
N TYR A 257 12.63 -18.70 -25.96
CA TYR A 257 14.05 -18.51 -25.65
C TYR A 257 14.93 -18.51 -26.90
N ALA A 258 14.63 -19.36 -27.87
CA ALA A 258 15.33 -19.40 -29.15
C ALA A 258 15.05 -18.15 -30.01
N ASN A 259 13.84 -17.57 -29.90
CA ASN A 259 13.48 -16.32 -30.56
C ASN A 259 12.78 -15.34 -29.58
N PRO A 260 13.54 -14.58 -28.78
CA PRO A 260 12.98 -13.66 -27.78
C PRO A 260 12.10 -12.54 -28.37
N GLY A 261 12.26 -12.24 -29.66
CA GLY A 261 11.47 -11.25 -30.38
C GLY A 261 10.11 -11.73 -30.88
N ARG A 262 9.75 -13.00 -30.66
CA ARG A 262 8.53 -13.64 -31.21
C ARG A 262 7.24 -12.84 -30.96
N PHE A 263 7.13 -12.18 -29.81
CA PHE A 263 5.93 -11.41 -29.43
C PHE A 263 6.08 -9.89 -29.55
N ARG A 264 7.17 -9.39 -30.16
CA ARG A 264 7.46 -7.94 -30.23
C ARG A 264 6.38 -7.12 -30.95
N SER A 265 5.68 -7.72 -31.92
CA SER A 265 4.57 -7.08 -32.64
C SER A 265 3.33 -6.81 -31.77
N ARG A 266 3.22 -7.54 -30.64
CA ARG A 266 2.15 -7.34 -29.65
C ARG A 266 2.46 -6.23 -28.65
N LEU A 267 3.65 -5.63 -28.67
CA LEU A 267 3.98 -4.52 -27.78
C LEU A 267 3.27 -3.23 -28.22
N LEU A 268 2.88 -2.39 -27.25
CA LEU A 268 2.34 -1.05 -27.49
C LEU A 268 3.38 -0.12 -28.12
N PHE A 269 4.64 -0.23 -27.70
CA PHE A 269 5.74 0.60 -28.19
C PHE A 269 6.90 -0.25 -28.73
N PRO A 270 6.71 -0.91 -29.90
CA PRO A 270 7.76 -1.71 -30.51
C PRO A 270 9.01 -0.86 -30.79
N GLY A 271 10.18 -1.32 -30.35
CA GLY A 271 11.44 -0.59 -30.54
C GLY A 271 11.90 0.23 -29.34
N SER A 272 11.01 0.45 -28.35
CA SER A 272 11.38 1.06 -27.08
C SER A 272 11.84 0.02 -26.05
N ASN A 273 12.25 0.50 -24.86
CA ASN A 273 12.53 -0.36 -23.71
C ASN A 273 11.25 -0.76 -22.96
N TRP A 274 10.05 -0.37 -23.41
CA TRP A 274 8.79 -0.73 -22.80
C TRP A 274 8.29 -2.08 -23.30
N GLU A 275 7.84 -2.91 -22.37
CA GLU A 275 7.39 -4.30 -22.57
C GLU A 275 5.87 -4.45 -22.36
N MET A 276 5.14 -3.33 -22.45
CA MET A 276 3.69 -3.32 -22.32
C MET A 276 3.03 -3.96 -23.55
N GLN A 277 2.29 -5.05 -23.36
CA GLN A 277 1.52 -5.69 -24.42
C GLN A 277 0.23 -4.93 -24.74
N LYS A 278 -0.20 -5.00 -26.01
CA LYS A 278 -1.53 -4.59 -26.45
C LYS A 278 -2.56 -5.53 -25.84
N PRO A 279 -3.67 -5.01 -25.29
CA PRO A 279 -4.72 -5.86 -24.73
C PRO A 279 -5.32 -6.73 -25.84
N GLY A 280 -5.36 -8.04 -25.58
CA GLY A 280 -6.04 -9.01 -26.44
C GLY A 280 -7.55 -8.97 -26.26
N ARG A 281 -8.28 -9.71 -27.12
CA ARG A 281 -9.74 -9.84 -27.01
C ARG A 281 -10.15 -10.44 -25.67
N THR A 282 -9.39 -11.43 -25.18
CA THR A 282 -9.61 -12.06 -23.87
C THR A 282 -9.46 -11.06 -22.74
N ASP A 283 -8.47 -10.17 -22.83
CA ASP A 283 -8.19 -9.17 -21.79
C ASP A 283 -9.31 -8.12 -21.75
N ILE A 284 -9.77 -7.66 -22.92
CA ILE A 284 -10.88 -6.70 -23.03
C ILE A 284 -12.19 -7.30 -22.52
N LEU A 285 -12.54 -8.52 -22.95
CA LEU A 285 -13.77 -9.18 -22.49
C LEU A 285 -13.73 -9.47 -20.99
N GLY A 286 -12.58 -9.93 -20.48
CA GLY A 286 -12.37 -10.16 -19.05
C GLY A 286 -12.49 -8.88 -18.24
N PHE A 287 -11.90 -7.77 -18.72
CA PHE A 287 -12.01 -6.46 -18.07
C PHE A 287 -13.47 -5.97 -18.03
N LEU A 288 -14.19 -6.03 -19.16
CA LEU A 288 -15.59 -5.63 -19.21
C LEU A 288 -16.46 -6.47 -18.26
N LEU A 289 -16.25 -7.79 -18.22
CA LEU A 289 -16.95 -8.67 -17.29
C LEU A 289 -16.64 -8.32 -15.82
N ALA A 290 -15.38 -8.06 -15.50
CA ALA A 290 -14.97 -7.64 -14.16
C ALA A 290 -15.64 -6.31 -13.76
N CYS A 291 -15.71 -5.33 -14.66
CA CYS A 291 -16.42 -4.07 -14.43
C CYS A 291 -17.91 -4.30 -14.19
N LEU A 292 -18.56 -5.18 -14.96
CA LEU A 292 -19.97 -5.53 -14.77
C LEU A 292 -20.22 -6.18 -13.41
N VAL A 293 -19.36 -7.11 -13.00
CA VAL A 293 -19.44 -7.75 -11.67
C VAL A 293 -19.24 -6.72 -10.56
N ALA A 294 -18.27 -5.81 -10.69
CA ALA A 294 -18.05 -4.75 -9.71
C ALA A 294 -19.27 -3.82 -9.61
N ALA A 295 -19.81 -3.37 -10.75
CA ALA A 295 -21.01 -2.55 -10.79
C ALA A 295 -22.21 -3.28 -10.15
N PHE A 296 -22.38 -4.57 -10.43
CA PHE A 296 -23.41 -5.40 -9.80
C PHE A 296 -23.26 -5.46 -8.28
N ILE A 297 -22.05 -5.68 -7.76
CA ILE A 297 -21.79 -5.70 -6.30
C ILE A 297 -22.12 -4.34 -5.68
N ILE A 298 -21.71 -3.23 -6.31
CA ILE A 298 -22.01 -1.88 -5.83
C ILE A 298 -23.53 -1.67 -5.79
N LEU A 299 -24.23 -1.98 -6.88
CA LEU A 299 -25.69 -1.86 -6.96
C LEU A 299 -26.39 -2.75 -5.93
N LEU A 300 -25.89 -3.96 -5.68
CA LEU A 300 -26.41 -4.86 -4.66
C LEU A 300 -26.26 -4.25 -3.26
N VAL A 301 -25.08 -3.72 -2.93
CA VAL A 301 -24.82 -3.06 -1.64
C VAL A 301 -25.73 -1.83 -1.48
N PHE A 302 -25.84 -1.00 -2.51
CA PHE A 302 -26.75 0.16 -2.49
C PHE A 302 -28.21 -0.27 -2.33
N GLY A 303 -28.64 -1.30 -3.06
CA GLY A 303 -29.98 -1.86 -2.97
C GLY A 303 -30.30 -2.39 -1.57
N VAL A 304 -29.39 -3.17 -0.98
CA VAL A 304 -29.52 -3.67 0.40
C VAL A 304 -29.52 -2.52 1.40
N SER A 305 -28.68 -1.51 1.22
CA SER A 305 -28.65 -0.34 2.12
C SER A 305 -29.91 0.52 2.03
N ALA A 306 -30.61 0.48 0.88
CA ALA A 306 -31.87 1.18 0.66
C ALA A 306 -33.08 0.40 1.23
N LEU A 307 -32.95 -0.90 1.49
CA LEU A 307 -33.91 -1.66 2.28
C LEU A 307 -33.78 -1.20 3.74
N GLN A 308 -34.63 -0.25 4.14
CA GLN A 308 -34.84 0.07 5.55
C GLN A 308 -35.32 -1.21 6.25
N TRP A 309 -34.47 -1.82 7.08
CA TRP A 309 -34.91 -2.90 7.94
C TRP A 309 -35.88 -2.33 8.99
N PRO A 310 -37.04 -2.97 9.19
CA PRO A 310 -37.98 -2.60 10.25
C PRO A 310 -37.38 -2.81 11.64
#